data_AF-A0A8T4LSA2-F1
#
_entry.id   AF-A0A8T4LSA2-F1
#
_cell.length_a   1.000
_cell.length_b   1.000
_cell.length_c   1.000
_cell.angle_alpha   90.00
_cell.angle_beta   90.00
_cell.angle_gamma   90.00
#
_symmetry.space_group_name_H-M   'P 1'
#
loop_
_entity.id
_entity.type
_entity.pdbx_description
1 polymer ?
#
loop_
_entity_poly.entity_id
_entity_poly.type
_entity_poly.pdbx_seq_one_letter_code
_entity_poly.pdbx_strand_id
1 'polypeptide(L)'
;AESLILYDDKIQKEDIPSSFSSFALPVQQIGIDFREKKVDNTIFLGAAIRCLGIDIKILDEIITHFFSGKPAHIERNLHAAKKGYEIISSTKISFVSSHPSKNTSSLSFLSGNDAVSLGALKAGLNFHVQYPMTPVSGILHYLSIESTKNKSLKVVQAEDEIAVINFALGASFAGARAMTATSGGGFCLMTESVGLASMAEIPLVIIEGQRPGPSTGLPTKTEQGDLQFVLHAAPGDAPRVVLAPGDIDECYTETKRAFYLAEKYQLPVIVLLDKYQAESFKTFDLEKEELSLLLDFSQRWGIKEKVEEKELLRGMFPRYVDQNSFQRTLPGTKQGMYTCAGDEHDETGEIIEDRETRIRMMKRRMGKLNLIKAELPSNQIYGSENAELTVVVWGSTKGAALEAVEKLNREGKKFNLLQIKYMCPFLEEQTQKFLHQAKNLLLIENNYSAQLGSLIREQTGVEIKDKILRYDGKTFTVDEIYEELKKRC
;
A
#
# COMPACT_ATOMS: atom_id res chain seq x y z
N ALA A 1 -11.69 26.61 22.63
CA ALA A 1 -11.25 25.38 23.30
C ALA A 1 -10.41 24.61 22.30
N GLU A 2 -9.24 24.09 22.67
CA GLU A 2 -8.40 23.29 21.76
C GLU A 2 -8.92 21.85 21.62
N SER A 3 -9.77 21.39 22.55
CA SER A 3 -10.44 20.09 22.46
C SER A 3 -11.82 20.12 23.15
N LEU A 4 -12.70 19.21 22.74
CA LEU A 4 -14.08 19.07 23.22
C LEU A 4 -14.38 17.60 23.54
N ILE A 5 -15.01 17.35 24.68
CA ILE A 5 -15.45 16.02 25.10
C ILE A 5 -16.97 15.93 24.97
N LEU A 6 -17.46 15.06 24.10
CA LEU A 6 -18.86 14.64 24.08
C LEU A 6 -18.98 13.33 24.84
N TYR A 7 -19.90 13.23 25.79
CA TYR A 7 -20.03 12.04 26.63
C TYR A 7 -21.50 11.71 26.95
N ASP A 8 -21.77 10.46 27.30
CA ASP A 8 -23.09 10.00 27.76
C ASP A 8 -23.35 10.59 29.16
N ASP A 9 -24.50 11.22 29.39
CA ASP A 9 -24.87 11.86 30.67
C ASP A 9 -24.87 10.91 31.88
N LYS A 10 -24.79 9.62 31.60
CA LYS A 10 -24.55 8.52 32.53
C LYS A 10 -23.16 8.54 33.18
N ILE A 11 -22.16 9.14 32.52
CA ILE A 11 -20.78 9.27 33.03
C ILE A 11 -20.73 10.43 34.04
N GLN A 12 -20.07 10.17 35.17
CA GLN A 12 -19.91 11.17 36.21
C GLN A 12 -18.98 12.30 35.74
N LYS A 13 -19.36 13.55 36.01
CA LYS A 13 -18.61 14.71 35.54
C LYS A 13 -17.22 14.78 36.18
N GLU A 14 -17.04 14.20 37.37
CA GLU A 14 -15.75 14.11 38.05
C GLU A 14 -14.72 13.27 37.26
N ASP A 15 -15.17 12.35 36.40
CA ASP A 15 -14.30 11.53 35.54
C ASP A 15 -13.79 12.29 34.31
N ILE A 16 -14.25 13.54 34.10
CA ILE A 16 -13.92 14.36 32.94
C ILE A 16 -12.93 15.43 33.35
N PRO A 17 -11.74 15.50 32.73
CA PRO A 17 -10.75 16.50 33.10
C PRO A 17 -11.32 17.91 32.89
N SER A 18 -11.29 18.71 33.97
CA SER A 18 -11.84 20.07 34.00
C SER A 18 -11.15 21.05 33.04
N SER A 19 -9.98 20.67 32.52
CA SER A 19 -9.22 21.39 31.50
C SER A 19 -9.88 21.40 30.12
N PHE A 20 -10.85 20.53 29.85
CA PHE A 20 -11.52 20.44 28.55
C PHE A 20 -12.95 20.98 28.60
N SER A 21 -13.40 21.54 27.48
CA SER A 21 -14.83 21.79 27.29
C SER A 21 -15.54 20.45 27.14
N SER A 22 -16.64 20.23 27.87
CA SER A 22 -17.33 18.94 27.88
C SER A 22 -18.85 19.10 27.83
N PHE A 23 -19.54 18.24 27.07
CA PHE A 23 -21.00 18.23 26.94
C PHE A 23 -21.55 16.82 27.14
N ALA A 24 -22.44 16.72 28.12
CA ALA A 24 -23.25 15.54 28.34
C ALA A 24 -24.36 15.47 27.28
N LEU A 25 -24.56 14.30 26.69
CA LEU A 25 -25.68 13.98 25.83
C LEU A 25 -26.60 13.00 26.58
N PRO A 26 -27.93 13.23 26.63
CA PRO A 26 -28.88 12.33 27.27
C PRO A 26 -29.17 11.09 26.41
N VAL A 27 -28.13 10.31 26.13
CA VAL A 27 -28.12 9.22 25.14
C VAL A 27 -29.19 8.19 25.44
N GLN A 28 -29.32 7.78 26.70
CA GLN A 28 -30.35 6.81 27.10
C GLN A 28 -31.77 7.32 26.92
N GLN A 29 -32.03 8.55 27.34
CA GLN A 29 -33.38 9.12 27.26
C GLN A 29 -33.80 9.21 25.79
N ILE A 30 -32.89 9.71 24.94
CA ILE A 30 -33.09 9.74 23.50
C ILE A 30 -33.33 8.31 22.97
N GLY A 31 -32.51 7.31 23.34
CA GLY A 31 -32.72 5.93 22.91
C GLY A 31 -34.06 5.31 23.34
N ILE A 32 -34.52 5.62 24.56
CA ILE A 32 -35.82 5.19 25.11
C ILE A 32 -36.98 5.83 24.35
N ASP A 33 -36.90 7.14 24.08
CA ASP A 33 -37.91 7.90 23.35
C ASP A 33 -38.16 7.30 21.94
N PHE A 34 -37.17 6.61 21.37
CA PHE A 34 -37.26 5.97 20.05
C PHE A 34 -37.37 4.43 20.08
N ARG A 35 -37.52 3.84 21.27
CA ARG A 35 -37.66 2.39 21.50
C ARG A 35 -36.54 1.55 20.85
N GLU A 36 -35.31 2.07 20.77
CA GLU A 36 -34.21 1.40 20.07
C GLU A 36 -32.90 1.53 20.84
N LYS A 37 -32.26 0.40 21.16
CA LYS A 37 -31.03 0.34 21.98
C LYS A 37 -29.72 0.57 21.21
N LYS A 38 -29.77 0.93 19.92
CA LYS A 38 -28.60 0.97 19.02
C LYS A 38 -28.49 2.25 18.19
N VAL A 39 -28.96 3.38 18.72
CA VAL A 39 -28.84 4.70 18.05
C VAL A 39 -27.82 5.62 18.69
N ASP A 40 -27.18 5.20 19.78
CA ASP A 40 -26.21 5.95 20.57
C ASP A 40 -25.11 6.56 19.70
N ASN A 41 -24.51 5.76 18.81
CA ASN A 41 -23.47 6.21 17.87
C ASN A 41 -23.96 7.36 16.98
N THR A 42 -25.21 7.29 16.53
CA THR A 42 -25.81 8.27 15.62
C THR A 42 -26.14 9.58 16.34
N ILE A 43 -26.51 9.51 17.62
CA ILE A 43 -26.68 10.69 18.49
C ILE A 43 -25.34 11.42 18.62
N PHE A 44 -24.27 10.70 18.97
CA PHE A 44 -22.93 11.29 19.06
C PHE A 44 -22.46 11.85 17.72
N LEU A 45 -22.75 11.17 16.61
CA LEU A 45 -22.39 11.64 15.28
C LEU A 45 -23.08 12.97 14.95
N GLY A 46 -24.39 13.08 15.20
CA GLY A 46 -25.14 14.32 15.03
C GLY A 46 -24.59 15.48 15.87
N ALA A 47 -24.24 15.21 17.14
CA ALA A 47 -23.61 16.19 18.01
C ALA A 47 -22.21 16.61 17.50
N ALA A 48 -21.38 15.65 17.09
CA ALA A 48 -20.03 15.90 16.61
C ALA A 48 -20.01 16.76 15.33
N ILE A 49 -20.84 16.44 14.33
CA ILE A 49 -20.89 17.23 13.09
C ILE A 49 -21.36 18.67 13.33
N ARG A 50 -22.26 18.87 14.31
CA ARG A 50 -22.69 20.22 14.71
C ARG A 50 -21.56 21.01 15.34
N CYS A 51 -20.74 20.35 16.18
CA CYS A 51 -19.55 20.96 16.76
C CYS A 51 -18.58 21.43 15.69
N LEU A 52 -18.47 20.71 14.57
CA LEU A 52 -17.63 21.03 13.42
C LEU A 52 -18.25 22.05 12.44
N GLY A 53 -19.50 22.49 12.68
CA GLY A 53 -20.21 23.43 11.80
C GLY A 53 -20.69 22.83 10.47
N ILE A 54 -20.81 21.50 10.39
CA ILE A 54 -21.26 20.78 9.18
C ILE A 54 -22.79 20.73 9.15
N ASP A 55 -23.40 20.98 7.99
CA ASP A 55 -24.86 20.90 7.82
C ASP A 55 -25.35 19.46 8.03
N ILE A 56 -26.38 19.30 8.87
CA ILE A 56 -27.00 18.00 9.17
C ILE A 56 -27.50 17.29 7.91
N LYS A 57 -27.88 18.01 6.86
CA LYS A 57 -28.35 17.41 5.61
C LYS A 57 -27.32 16.46 4.99
N ILE A 58 -26.02 16.75 5.16
CA ILE A 58 -24.95 15.88 4.67
C ILE A 58 -24.99 14.53 5.39
N LEU A 59 -25.21 14.53 6.70
CA LEU A 59 -25.36 13.30 7.48
C LEU A 59 -26.67 12.58 7.17
N ASP A 60 -27.76 13.32 6.90
CA ASP A 60 -29.04 12.73 6.50
C ASP A 60 -28.90 11.92 5.20
N GLU A 61 -28.20 12.47 4.21
CA GLU A 61 -27.89 11.78 2.95
C GLU A 61 -27.06 10.51 3.18
N ILE A 62 -26.01 10.59 4.02
CA ILE A 62 -25.15 9.44 4.36
C ILE A 62 -25.94 8.34 5.08
N ILE A 63 -26.76 8.70 6.08
CA ILE A 63 -27.61 7.74 6.82
C ILE A 63 -28.59 7.06 5.87
N THR A 64 -29.24 7.83 5.01
CA THR A 64 -30.21 7.33 4.02
C THR A 64 -29.54 6.35 3.06
N HIS A 65 -28.34 6.68 2.59
CA HIS A 65 -27.57 5.81 1.71
C HIS A 65 -27.10 4.53 2.42
N PHE A 66 -26.52 4.65 3.62
CA PHE A 66 -25.97 3.52 4.38
C PHE A 66 -27.03 2.49 4.78
N PHE A 67 -28.22 2.94 5.18
CA PHE A 67 -29.35 2.08 5.52
C PHE A 67 -30.33 1.88 4.35
N SER A 68 -29.88 2.06 3.11
CA SER A 68 -30.72 1.83 1.92
C SER A 68 -31.36 0.44 1.96
N GLY A 69 -32.66 0.37 1.62
CA GLY A 69 -33.48 -0.85 1.75
C GLY A 69 -33.99 -1.15 3.16
N LYS A 70 -33.68 -0.33 4.17
CA LYS A 70 -34.09 -0.49 5.57
C LYS A 70 -34.78 0.77 6.11
N PRO A 71 -36.02 1.09 5.67
CA PRO A 71 -36.68 2.38 5.97
C PRO A 71 -36.82 2.67 7.46
N ALA A 72 -37.16 1.66 8.28
CA ALA A 72 -37.25 1.83 9.72
C ALA A 72 -35.90 2.22 10.36
N HIS A 73 -34.77 1.73 9.83
CA HIS A 73 -33.45 2.12 10.31
C HIS A 73 -33.08 3.53 9.86
N ILE A 74 -33.44 3.93 8.64
CA ILE A 74 -33.22 5.29 8.12
C ILE A 74 -33.93 6.29 9.04
N GLU A 75 -35.26 6.16 9.20
CA GLU A 75 -36.07 7.10 9.98
C GLU A 75 -35.53 7.28 11.41
N ARG A 76 -35.22 6.17 12.09
CA ARG A 76 -34.71 6.18 13.46
C ARG A 76 -33.36 6.87 13.56
N ASN A 77 -32.44 6.59 12.64
CA ASN A 77 -31.09 7.16 12.66
C ASN A 77 -31.11 8.65 12.28
N LEU A 78 -31.91 9.07 11.30
CA LEU A 78 -32.10 10.49 10.98
C LEU A 78 -32.59 11.27 12.20
N HIS A 79 -33.58 10.72 12.91
CA HIS A 79 -34.13 11.37 14.09
C HIS A 79 -33.11 11.44 15.25
N ALA A 80 -32.38 10.35 15.50
CA ALA A 80 -31.32 10.30 16.52
C ALA A 80 -30.19 11.31 16.23
N ALA A 81 -29.72 11.38 14.98
CA ALA A 81 -28.73 12.35 14.53
C ALA A 81 -29.22 13.78 14.78
N LYS A 82 -30.46 14.07 14.39
CA LYS A 82 -31.09 15.38 14.60
C LYS A 82 -31.15 15.78 16.07
N LYS A 83 -31.47 14.85 16.98
CA LYS A 83 -31.46 15.14 18.42
C LYS A 83 -30.08 15.49 18.95
N GLY A 84 -29.06 14.71 18.60
CA GLY A 84 -27.67 15.05 18.95
C GLY A 84 -27.25 16.42 18.42
N TYR A 85 -27.63 16.72 17.17
CA TYR A 85 -27.35 17.99 16.50
C TYR A 85 -28.06 19.19 17.16
N GLU A 86 -29.33 19.05 17.53
CA GLU A 86 -30.15 20.09 18.19
C GLU A 86 -29.59 20.45 19.58
N ILE A 87 -29.15 19.46 20.35
CA ILE A 87 -28.57 19.67 21.69
C ILE A 87 -27.36 20.58 21.61
N ILE A 88 -26.42 20.30 20.71
CA ILE A 88 -25.23 21.15 20.52
C ILE A 88 -25.62 22.51 19.92
N SER A 89 -26.65 22.57 19.08
CA SER A 89 -27.11 23.84 18.47
C SER A 89 -27.59 24.86 19.50
N SER A 90 -28.06 24.41 20.66
CA SER A 90 -28.42 25.27 21.80
C SER A 90 -27.20 25.84 22.56
N THR A 91 -26.00 25.37 22.23
CA THR A 91 -24.74 25.76 22.88
C THR A 91 -23.98 26.78 22.03
N LYS A 92 -23.11 27.58 22.66
CA LYS A 92 -22.25 28.55 21.98
C LYS A 92 -20.99 27.92 21.35
N ILE A 93 -20.89 26.59 21.30
CA ILE A 93 -19.70 25.90 20.80
C ILE A 93 -19.79 25.70 19.30
N SER A 94 -18.78 26.22 18.61
CA SER A 94 -18.53 25.94 17.20
C SER A 94 -17.02 25.87 17.01
N PHE A 95 -16.51 24.69 16.70
CA PHE A 95 -15.25 24.55 15.99
C PHE A 95 -15.61 24.80 14.54
N VAL A 96 -15.46 26.03 14.07
CA VAL A 96 -15.61 26.30 12.64
C VAL A 96 -14.41 25.67 11.95
N SER A 97 -14.54 24.39 11.59
CA SER A 97 -13.70 23.82 10.55
C SER A 97 -14.10 24.47 9.23
N SER A 98 -13.11 24.74 8.38
CA SER A 98 -13.27 25.29 7.03
C SER A 98 -14.56 24.82 6.37
N HIS A 99 -15.34 25.76 5.83
CA HIS A 99 -16.55 25.43 5.06
C HIS A 99 -16.22 24.38 4.01
N PRO A 100 -17.06 23.33 3.84
CA PRO A 100 -16.82 22.34 2.79
C PRO A 100 -16.68 23.07 1.46
N SER A 101 -15.50 22.98 0.84
CA SER A 101 -15.30 23.51 -0.50
C SER A 101 -16.18 22.72 -1.44
N LYS A 102 -16.96 23.39 -2.29
CA LYS A 102 -17.65 22.73 -3.41
C LYS A 102 -16.59 22.23 -4.39
N ASN A 103 -16.01 21.08 -4.12
CA ASN A 103 -15.12 20.45 -5.06
C ASN A 103 -15.99 19.87 -6.19
N THR A 104 -15.67 20.24 -7.42
CA THR A 104 -16.46 19.88 -8.61
C THR A 104 -16.03 18.55 -9.23
N SER A 105 -14.94 17.94 -8.76
CA SER A 105 -14.48 16.62 -9.21
C SER A 105 -15.24 15.48 -8.52
N SER A 106 -15.37 14.35 -9.22
CA SER A 106 -15.96 13.12 -8.67
C SER A 106 -14.95 12.45 -7.73
N LEU A 107 -14.99 12.85 -6.46
CA LEU A 107 -14.12 12.27 -5.43
C LEU A 107 -14.70 10.95 -4.91
N SER A 108 -13.82 9.98 -4.71
CA SER A 108 -14.14 8.71 -4.04
C SER A 108 -13.61 8.73 -2.60
N PHE A 109 -14.14 7.88 -1.74
CA PHE A 109 -13.58 7.66 -0.39
C PHE A 109 -13.11 6.22 -0.31
N LEU A 110 -11.79 6.03 -0.30
CA LEU A 110 -11.14 4.74 -0.50
C LEU A 110 -10.17 4.45 0.63
N SER A 111 -10.06 3.17 1.01
CA SER A 111 -8.96 2.68 1.82
C SER A 111 -7.70 2.42 0.98
N GLY A 112 -6.56 2.19 1.64
CA GLY A 112 -5.36 1.72 0.95
C GLY A 112 -5.58 0.41 0.20
N ASN A 113 -6.29 -0.56 0.80
CA ASN A 113 -6.68 -1.81 0.15
C ASN A 113 -7.56 -1.59 -1.09
N ASP A 114 -8.48 -0.62 -1.05
CA ASP A 114 -9.31 -0.27 -2.20
C ASP A 114 -8.47 0.36 -3.32
N ALA A 115 -7.53 1.25 -2.97
CA ALA A 115 -6.64 1.89 -3.93
C ALA A 115 -5.72 0.88 -4.64
N VAL A 116 -5.16 -0.10 -3.91
CA VAL A 116 -4.42 -1.23 -4.49
C VAL A 116 -5.31 -2.01 -5.45
N SER A 117 -6.51 -2.38 -5.01
CA SER A 117 -7.45 -3.15 -5.82
C SER A 117 -7.82 -2.42 -7.11
N LEU A 118 -8.09 -1.12 -7.02
CA LEU A 118 -8.41 -0.27 -8.16
C LEU A 118 -7.21 -0.11 -9.12
N GLY A 119 -6.00 0.05 -8.57
CA GLY A 119 -4.76 0.10 -9.35
C GLY A 119 -4.50 -1.20 -10.11
N ALA A 120 -4.74 -2.34 -9.45
CA ALA A 120 -4.61 -3.67 -10.05
C ALA A 120 -5.64 -3.91 -11.17
N LEU A 121 -6.91 -3.57 -10.93
CA LEU A 121 -7.96 -3.65 -11.95
C LEU A 121 -7.64 -2.76 -13.16
N LYS A 122 -7.15 -1.54 -12.90
CA LYS A 122 -6.73 -0.63 -13.96
C LYS A 122 -5.54 -1.15 -14.75
N ALA A 123 -4.64 -1.88 -14.10
CA ALA A 123 -3.55 -2.60 -14.74
C ALA A 123 -3.99 -3.88 -15.47
N GLY A 124 -5.29 -4.21 -15.49
CA GLY A 124 -5.83 -5.37 -16.18
C GLY A 124 -5.69 -6.68 -15.41
N LEU A 125 -5.62 -6.64 -14.07
CA LEU A 125 -5.74 -7.82 -13.21
C LEU A 125 -6.95 -8.65 -13.64
N ASN A 126 -6.72 -9.93 -13.92
CA ASN A 126 -7.78 -10.87 -14.29
C ASN A 126 -7.74 -12.18 -13.49
N PHE A 127 -6.76 -12.36 -12.59
CA PHE A 127 -6.74 -13.45 -11.64
C PHE A 127 -6.17 -13.01 -10.28
N HIS A 128 -6.99 -13.05 -9.22
CA HIS A 128 -6.56 -12.83 -7.84
C HIS A 128 -6.80 -14.09 -7.03
N VAL A 129 -5.83 -14.46 -6.21
CA VAL A 129 -5.98 -15.54 -5.24
C VAL A 129 -5.38 -15.13 -3.91
N GLN A 130 -6.08 -15.41 -2.81
CA GLN A 130 -5.67 -14.95 -1.49
C GLN A 130 -6.22 -15.86 -0.38
N TYR A 131 -5.40 -16.08 0.64
CA TYR A 131 -5.84 -16.60 1.93
C TYR A 131 -6.12 -15.39 2.84
N PRO A 132 -7.27 -15.32 3.54
CA PRO A 132 -7.61 -14.13 4.32
C PRO A 132 -6.64 -13.91 5.48
N MET A 133 -5.94 -12.77 5.47
CA MET A 133 -5.08 -12.35 6.57
C MET A 133 -5.05 -10.82 6.70
N THR A 134 -5.27 -10.32 7.92
CA THR A 134 -5.13 -8.89 8.26
C THR A 134 -3.70 -8.41 7.99
N PRO A 135 -3.48 -7.26 7.34
CA PRO A 135 -4.45 -6.19 7.04
C PRO A 135 -5.02 -6.18 5.61
N VAL A 136 -4.70 -7.18 4.78
CA VAL A 136 -4.95 -7.15 3.34
C VAL A 136 -6.24 -7.86 2.91
N SER A 137 -7.03 -8.40 3.83
CA SER A 137 -8.31 -9.04 3.51
C SER A 137 -9.31 -8.11 2.80
N GLY A 138 -9.15 -6.79 2.95
CA GLY A 138 -9.94 -5.80 2.21
C GLY A 138 -9.82 -5.94 0.69
N ILE A 139 -8.64 -6.33 0.19
CA ILE A 139 -8.39 -6.57 -1.24
C ILE A 139 -9.24 -7.74 -1.75
N LEU A 140 -9.25 -8.86 -1.02
CA LEU A 140 -10.09 -10.01 -1.35
C LEU A 140 -11.58 -9.63 -1.42
N HIS A 141 -12.07 -8.88 -0.43
CA HIS A 141 -13.47 -8.46 -0.40
C HIS A 141 -13.83 -7.55 -1.59
N TYR A 142 -13.01 -6.52 -1.84
CA TYR A 142 -13.23 -5.57 -2.94
C TYR A 142 -13.26 -6.29 -4.29
N LEU A 143 -12.23 -7.10 -4.58
CA LEU A 143 -12.12 -7.82 -5.84
C LEU A 143 -13.21 -8.88 -6.01
N SER A 144 -13.64 -9.53 -4.92
CA SER A 144 -14.77 -10.47 -4.97
C SER A 144 -16.04 -9.78 -5.44
N ILE A 145 -16.35 -8.59 -4.93
CA ILE A 145 -17.49 -7.78 -5.39
C ILE A 145 -17.32 -7.42 -6.87
N GLU A 146 -16.14 -6.94 -7.27
CA GLU A 146 -15.89 -6.57 -8.67
C GLU A 146 -15.97 -7.76 -9.64
N SER A 147 -15.61 -8.97 -9.21
CA SER A 147 -15.71 -10.18 -10.04
C SER A 147 -17.16 -10.54 -10.40
N THR A 148 -18.15 -10.09 -9.60
CA THR A 148 -19.58 -10.26 -9.93
C THR A 148 -20.01 -9.40 -11.12
N LYS A 149 -19.28 -8.31 -11.37
CA LYS A 149 -19.54 -7.34 -12.44
C LYS A 149 -18.63 -7.57 -13.65
N ASN A 150 -17.41 -8.03 -13.43
CA ASN A 150 -16.39 -8.30 -14.45
C ASN A 150 -16.15 -9.80 -14.63
N LYS A 151 -16.76 -10.40 -15.66
CA LYS A 151 -16.65 -11.85 -15.94
C LYS A 151 -15.21 -12.31 -16.24
N SER A 152 -14.35 -11.40 -16.69
CA SER A 152 -12.95 -11.67 -17.01
C SER A 152 -12.05 -11.73 -15.78
N LEU A 153 -12.50 -11.21 -14.63
CA LEU A 153 -11.79 -11.31 -13.37
C LEU A 153 -12.19 -12.60 -12.64
N LYS A 154 -11.20 -13.40 -12.25
CA LYS A 154 -11.38 -14.53 -11.32
C LYS A 154 -10.77 -14.19 -9.98
N VAL A 155 -11.53 -14.46 -8.93
CA VAL A 155 -11.10 -14.29 -7.54
C VAL A 155 -11.28 -15.60 -6.82
N VAL A 156 -10.22 -16.10 -6.21
CA VAL A 156 -10.20 -17.40 -5.53
C VAL A 156 -9.74 -17.20 -4.10
N GLN A 157 -10.47 -17.80 -3.15
CA GLN A 157 -9.96 -18.01 -1.81
C GLN A 157 -9.41 -19.44 -1.76
N ALA A 158 -8.10 -19.58 -1.55
CA ALA A 158 -7.45 -20.89 -1.41
C ALA A 158 -7.27 -21.25 0.08
N GLU A 159 -6.76 -22.46 0.32
CA GLU A 159 -6.70 -23.10 1.63
C GLU A 159 -5.57 -22.59 2.55
N ASP A 160 -4.46 -22.15 1.98
CA ASP A 160 -3.28 -21.59 2.67
C ASP A 160 -2.41 -20.76 1.72
N GLU A 161 -1.40 -20.06 2.24
CA GLU A 161 -0.52 -19.21 1.45
C GLU A 161 0.37 -19.94 0.45
N ILE A 162 0.67 -21.22 0.66
CA ILE A 162 1.45 -22.05 -0.28
C ILE A 162 0.60 -22.32 -1.53
N ALA A 163 -0.65 -22.74 -1.34
CA ALA A 163 -1.61 -22.95 -2.43
C ALA A 163 -1.88 -21.64 -3.18
N VAL A 164 -2.05 -20.54 -2.43
CA VAL A 164 -2.30 -19.20 -2.99
C VAL A 164 -1.23 -18.78 -3.99
N ILE A 165 0.06 -18.78 -3.61
CA ILE A 165 1.11 -18.29 -4.52
C ILE A 165 1.28 -19.21 -5.71
N ASN A 166 1.16 -20.54 -5.52
CA ASN A 166 1.29 -21.49 -6.62
C ASN A 166 0.11 -21.41 -7.61
N PHE A 167 -1.11 -21.12 -7.14
CA PHE A 167 -2.24 -20.81 -8.03
C PHE A 167 -1.98 -19.53 -8.83
N ALA A 168 -1.47 -18.48 -8.19
CA ALA A 168 -1.14 -17.22 -8.86
C ALA A 168 -0.07 -17.42 -9.94
N LEU A 169 0.98 -18.19 -9.65
CA LEU A 169 2.03 -18.53 -10.62
C LEU A 169 1.49 -19.36 -11.79
N GLY A 170 0.67 -20.38 -11.53
CA GLY A 170 0.04 -21.17 -12.58
C GLY A 170 -0.86 -20.31 -13.49
N ALA A 171 -1.66 -19.42 -12.91
CA ALA A 171 -2.48 -18.49 -13.66
C ALA A 171 -1.62 -17.52 -14.51
N SER A 172 -0.54 -16.98 -13.93
CA SER A 172 0.38 -16.09 -14.64
C SER A 172 1.09 -16.78 -15.80
N PHE A 173 1.57 -18.01 -15.58
CA PHE A 173 2.15 -18.86 -16.63
C PHE A 173 1.16 -19.12 -17.77
N ALA A 174 -0.12 -19.33 -17.44
CA ALA A 174 -1.21 -19.44 -18.43
C ALA A 174 -1.57 -18.10 -19.12
N GLY A 175 -0.96 -16.98 -18.72
CA GLY A 175 -1.11 -15.68 -19.36
C GLY A 175 -2.04 -14.70 -18.64
N ALA A 176 -2.52 -15.02 -17.44
CA ALA A 176 -3.22 -14.06 -16.60
C ALA A 176 -2.26 -12.94 -16.11
N ARG A 177 -2.78 -11.74 -15.89
CA ARG A 177 -2.15 -10.79 -14.97
C ARG A 177 -2.60 -11.19 -13.59
N ALA A 178 -1.73 -11.88 -12.86
CA ALA A 178 -2.05 -12.48 -11.57
C ALA A 178 -1.54 -11.62 -10.41
N MET A 179 -2.30 -11.61 -9.33
CA MET A 179 -1.92 -10.99 -8.06
C MET A 179 -2.29 -11.89 -6.88
N THR A 180 -1.51 -11.77 -5.82
CA THR A 180 -1.90 -12.23 -4.49
C THR A 180 -1.62 -11.16 -3.44
N ALA A 181 -2.21 -11.29 -2.27
CA ALA A 181 -1.97 -10.42 -1.13
C ALA A 181 -1.85 -11.25 0.16
N THR A 182 -0.90 -10.89 1.01
CA THR A 182 -0.63 -11.54 2.29
C THR A 182 -0.01 -10.54 3.29
N SER A 183 0.52 -11.04 4.40
CA SER A 183 1.23 -10.32 5.46
C SER A 183 2.43 -11.17 5.90
N GLY A 184 3.34 -10.66 6.72
CA GLY A 184 4.64 -11.28 7.01
C GLY A 184 4.62 -12.80 7.28
N GLY A 185 3.69 -13.28 8.11
CA GLY A 185 3.57 -14.72 8.41
C GLY A 185 3.22 -15.59 7.19
N GLY A 186 2.28 -15.12 6.37
CA GLY A 186 1.90 -15.80 5.13
C GLY A 186 2.94 -15.63 4.02
N PHE A 187 3.60 -14.47 3.94
CA PHE A 187 4.72 -14.25 3.03
C PHE A 187 5.90 -15.20 3.33
N CYS A 188 6.13 -15.54 4.60
CA CYS A 188 7.09 -16.59 5.01
C CYS A 188 6.84 -17.93 4.32
N LEU A 189 5.56 -18.33 4.19
CA LEU A 189 5.17 -19.56 3.51
C LEU A 189 5.30 -19.47 1.99
N MET A 190 5.30 -18.26 1.43
CA MET A 190 5.41 -18.03 -0.02
C MET A 190 6.86 -18.00 -0.54
N THR A 191 7.86 -17.92 0.33
CA THR A 191 9.25 -17.60 -0.06
C THR A 191 9.88 -18.58 -1.06
N GLU A 192 9.56 -19.87 -0.98
CA GLU A 192 10.00 -20.87 -1.97
C GLU A 192 9.47 -20.53 -3.38
N SER A 193 8.17 -20.26 -3.48
CA SER A 193 7.53 -19.91 -4.74
C SER A 193 7.90 -18.51 -5.26
N VAL A 194 8.30 -17.57 -4.40
CA VAL A 194 8.93 -16.31 -4.83
C VAL A 194 10.27 -16.59 -5.55
N GLY A 195 11.05 -17.54 -5.02
CA GLY A 195 12.25 -18.06 -5.68
C GLY A 195 11.92 -18.68 -7.04
N LEU A 196 10.90 -19.54 -7.10
CA LEU A 196 10.42 -20.13 -8.36
C LEU A 196 10.00 -19.07 -9.38
N ALA A 197 9.24 -18.05 -8.97
CA ALA A 197 8.81 -16.96 -9.84
C ALA A 197 10.00 -16.22 -10.47
N SER A 198 11.07 -16.05 -9.68
CA SER A 198 12.30 -15.38 -10.13
C SER A 198 13.11 -16.27 -11.06
N MET A 199 13.23 -17.57 -10.74
CA MET A 199 13.96 -18.56 -11.54
C MET A 199 13.30 -18.79 -12.90
N ALA A 200 12.00 -19.09 -12.89
CA ALA A 200 11.21 -19.39 -14.08
C ALA A 200 10.70 -18.13 -14.80
N GLU A 201 10.99 -16.94 -14.26
CA GLU A 201 10.62 -15.65 -14.83
C GLU A 201 9.13 -15.53 -15.11
N ILE A 202 8.34 -15.82 -14.08
CA ILE A 202 6.89 -15.74 -14.12
C ILE A 202 6.49 -14.39 -13.50
N PRO A 203 5.78 -13.52 -14.25
CA PRO A 203 5.39 -12.21 -13.74
C PRO A 203 4.33 -12.35 -12.65
N LEU A 204 4.56 -11.80 -11.46
CA LEU A 204 3.61 -11.88 -10.36
C LEU A 204 3.66 -10.61 -9.52
N VAL A 205 2.50 -10.07 -9.15
CA VAL A 205 2.40 -9.00 -8.16
C VAL A 205 1.99 -9.59 -6.81
N ILE A 206 2.75 -9.26 -5.77
CA ILE A 206 2.50 -9.71 -4.39
C ILE A 206 2.34 -8.48 -3.52
N ILE A 207 1.18 -8.33 -2.90
CA ILE A 207 0.97 -7.30 -1.88
C ILE A 207 1.36 -7.91 -0.53
N GLU A 208 2.32 -7.30 0.14
CA GLU A 208 2.72 -7.67 1.50
C GLU A 208 2.29 -6.54 2.43
N GLY A 209 1.26 -6.81 3.23
CA GLY A 209 0.74 -5.89 4.23
C GLY A 209 1.39 -6.12 5.58
N GLN A 210 2.43 -5.37 5.87
CA GLN A 210 3.22 -5.42 7.09
C GLN A 210 2.35 -5.17 8.33
N ARG A 211 2.59 -5.98 9.35
CA ARG A 211 2.06 -5.83 10.70
C ARG A 211 3.14 -6.28 11.68
N PRO A 212 3.13 -5.85 12.95
CA PRO A 212 4.19 -6.20 13.88
C PRO A 212 4.34 -7.70 14.01
N GLY A 213 5.56 -8.19 13.75
CA GLY A 213 6.01 -9.54 14.06
C GLY A 213 6.73 -9.59 15.42
N PRO A 214 7.60 -10.59 15.65
CA PRO A 214 7.76 -11.82 14.86
C PRO A 214 6.59 -12.79 15.05
N SER A 215 6.51 -13.83 14.21
CA SER A 215 5.43 -14.84 14.25
C SER A 215 4.05 -14.17 14.09
N THR A 216 3.04 -14.56 14.88
CA THR A 216 1.72 -13.91 14.87
C THR A 216 1.79 -12.42 15.20
N GLY A 217 2.72 -12.05 16.09
CA GLY A 217 2.94 -10.69 16.55
C GLY A 217 1.66 -9.97 17.00
N LEU A 218 1.39 -8.77 16.45
CA LEU A 218 0.22 -7.95 16.76
C LEU A 218 -0.64 -7.73 15.51
N PRO A 219 -1.55 -8.65 15.15
CA PRO A 219 -2.25 -8.63 13.87
C PRO A 219 -3.03 -7.36 13.53
N THR A 220 -3.47 -6.62 14.55
CA THR A 220 -4.32 -5.42 14.43
C THR A 220 -3.55 -4.11 14.60
N LYS A 221 -2.23 -4.18 14.67
CA LYS A 221 -1.32 -3.05 14.85
C LYS A 221 -0.44 -2.84 13.62
N THR A 222 0.28 -1.74 13.57
CA THR A 222 1.10 -1.36 12.41
C THR A 222 2.58 -1.41 12.74
N GLU A 223 3.38 -1.87 11.79
CA GLU A 223 4.85 -1.85 11.82
C GLU A 223 5.36 -1.92 10.39
N GLN A 224 6.58 -1.46 10.18
CA GLN A 224 7.34 -1.54 8.94
C GLN A 224 8.54 -2.48 9.14
N GLY A 225 8.25 -3.69 9.63
CA GLY A 225 9.23 -4.65 10.16
C GLY A 225 9.69 -5.72 9.18
N ASP A 226 9.16 -5.76 7.95
CA ASP A 226 9.38 -6.90 7.04
C ASP A 226 10.31 -6.57 5.86
N LEU A 227 10.82 -5.34 5.75
CA LEU A 227 11.63 -4.88 4.61
C LEU A 227 12.84 -5.80 4.32
N GLN A 228 13.69 -6.03 5.32
CA GLN A 228 14.90 -6.85 5.16
C GLN A 228 14.55 -8.30 4.85
N PHE A 229 13.47 -8.82 5.45
CA PHE A 229 12.98 -10.16 5.14
C PHE A 229 12.54 -10.26 3.67
N VAL A 230 11.74 -9.31 3.20
CA VAL A 230 11.21 -9.29 1.83
C VAL A 230 12.31 -9.14 0.77
N LEU A 231 13.33 -8.32 1.05
CA LEU A 231 14.49 -8.15 0.17
C LEU A 231 15.28 -9.46 -0.02
N HIS A 232 15.33 -10.31 1.00
CA HIS A 232 16.14 -11.54 1.03
C HIS A 232 15.30 -12.84 0.95
N ALA A 233 14.02 -12.74 0.58
CA ALA A 233 13.07 -13.86 0.61
C ALA A 233 13.22 -14.87 -0.54
N ALA A 234 14.36 -15.56 -0.63
CA ALA A 234 14.56 -16.81 -1.35
C ALA A 234 15.99 -17.33 -1.08
N PRO A 235 16.25 -18.65 -1.16
CA PRO A 235 17.62 -19.15 -1.23
C PRO A 235 18.34 -18.67 -2.50
N GLY A 236 19.60 -18.24 -2.36
CA GLY A 236 20.42 -17.76 -3.47
C GLY A 236 20.01 -16.38 -4.01
N ASP A 237 20.67 -15.94 -5.08
CA ASP A 237 20.35 -14.67 -5.74
C ASP A 237 19.12 -14.83 -6.64
N ALA A 238 18.05 -14.09 -6.33
CA ALA A 238 16.78 -14.15 -7.05
C ALA A 238 16.22 -12.73 -7.27
N PRO A 239 16.16 -12.26 -8.54
CA PRO A 239 15.74 -10.90 -8.84
C PRO A 239 14.26 -10.69 -8.56
N ARG A 240 13.95 -9.59 -7.87
CA ARG A 240 12.61 -9.15 -7.52
C ARG A 240 12.58 -7.63 -7.50
N VAL A 241 11.40 -7.05 -7.66
CA VAL A 241 11.20 -5.63 -7.38
C VAL A 241 10.47 -5.48 -6.06
N VAL A 242 10.85 -4.47 -5.27
CA VAL A 242 10.20 -4.13 -3.99
C VAL A 242 9.90 -2.64 -3.98
N LEU A 243 8.61 -2.30 -3.93
CA LEU A 243 8.07 -0.94 -3.89
C LEU A 243 7.41 -0.68 -2.53
N ALA A 244 7.55 0.52 -1.98
CA ALA A 244 6.90 0.92 -0.73
C ALA A 244 6.19 2.29 -0.91
N PRO A 245 4.92 2.31 -1.37
CA PRO A 245 4.14 3.54 -1.45
C PRO A 245 3.99 4.20 -0.08
N GLY A 246 3.96 5.53 -0.03
CA GLY A 246 3.90 6.32 1.20
C GLY A 246 2.54 6.88 1.59
N ASP A 247 1.56 6.82 0.69
CA ASP A 247 0.17 7.20 0.93
C ASP A 247 -0.80 6.42 0.02
N ILE A 248 -2.11 6.69 0.11
CA ILE A 248 -3.16 5.98 -0.64
C ILE A 248 -3.10 6.30 -2.15
N ASP A 249 -2.62 7.48 -2.53
CA ASP A 249 -2.46 7.86 -3.96
C ASP A 249 -1.34 7.02 -4.59
N GLU A 250 -0.26 6.85 -3.83
CA GLU A 250 0.85 5.99 -4.20
C GLU A 250 0.49 4.51 -4.19
N CYS A 251 -0.41 4.05 -3.32
CA CYS A 251 -0.92 2.66 -3.39
C CYS A 251 -1.53 2.36 -4.75
N TYR A 252 -2.32 3.29 -5.30
CA TYR A 252 -2.92 3.14 -6.62
C TYR A 252 -1.87 3.15 -7.75
N THR A 253 -1.02 4.17 -7.77
CA THR A 253 -0.04 4.37 -8.86
C THR A 253 1.08 3.33 -8.84
N GLU A 254 1.63 2.99 -7.68
CA GLU A 254 2.70 1.99 -7.59
C GLU A 254 2.19 0.56 -7.76
N THR A 255 0.90 0.28 -7.49
CA THR A 255 0.31 -1.00 -7.91
C THR A 255 0.24 -1.10 -9.44
N LYS A 256 -0.19 -0.04 -10.14
CA LYS A 256 -0.11 0.01 -11.61
C LYS A 256 1.32 -0.24 -12.10
N ARG A 257 2.30 0.46 -11.51
CA ARG A 257 3.71 0.26 -11.82
C ARG A 257 4.17 -1.18 -11.57
N ALA A 258 3.73 -1.80 -10.48
CA ALA A 258 4.08 -3.17 -10.15
C ALA A 258 3.66 -4.15 -11.25
N PHE A 259 2.43 -4.04 -11.78
CA PHE A 259 2.00 -4.88 -12.91
C PHE A 259 2.80 -4.62 -14.18
N TYR A 260 3.10 -3.35 -14.48
CA TYR A 260 3.93 -2.98 -15.63
C TYR A 260 5.32 -3.61 -15.54
N LEU A 261 5.99 -3.45 -14.39
CA LEU A 261 7.32 -4.00 -14.16
C LEU A 261 7.30 -5.53 -14.15
N ALA A 262 6.32 -6.14 -13.47
CA ALA A 262 6.17 -7.59 -13.42
C ALA A 262 6.05 -8.15 -14.83
N GLU A 263 5.11 -7.65 -15.63
CA GLU A 263 4.85 -8.20 -16.96
C GLU A 263 5.97 -7.91 -17.96
N LYS A 264 6.52 -6.69 -17.97
CA LYS A 264 7.58 -6.30 -18.92
C LYS A 264 8.88 -7.06 -18.65
N TYR A 265 9.27 -7.20 -17.39
CA TYR A 265 10.55 -7.80 -17.00
C TYR A 265 10.43 -9.25 -16.55
N GLN A 266 9.22 -9.78 -16.39
CA GLN A 266 8.96 -11.18 -16.09
C GLN A 266 9.66 -11.64 -14.80
N LEU A 267 9.26 -11.02 -13.69
CA LEU A 267 9.77 -11.30 -12.34
C LEU A 267 8.70 -11.00 -11.28
N PRO A 268 8.86 -11.46 -10.03
CA PRO A 268 7.97 -11.06 -8.94
C PRO A 268 8.19 -9.60 -8.52
N VAL A 269 7.10 -8.86 -8.37
CA VAL A 269 7.09 -7.49 -7.84
C VAL A 269 6.29 -7.48 -6.54
N ILE A 270 6.92 -7.02 -5.47
CA ILE A 270 6.36 -6.98 -4.12
C ILE A 270 6.04 -5.53 -3.78
N VAL A 271 4.81 -5.26 -3.34
CA VAL A 271 4.38 -3.94 -2.87
C VAL A 271 4.18 -4.02 -1.37
N LEU A 272 5.02 -3.28 -0.63
CA LEU A 272 4.99 -3.18 0.82
C LEU A 272 4.02 -2.10 1.26
N LEU A 273 3.01 -2.51 2.01
CA LEU A 273 2.07 -1.64 2.72
C LEU A 273 2.23 -1.92 4.20
N ASP A 274 1.91 -0.97 5.07
CA ASP A 274 1.70 -1.27 6.48
C ASP A 274 0.22 -1.23 6.84
N LYS A 275 -0.16 -1.89 7.94
CA LYS A 275 -1.55 -1.99 8.40
C LYS A 275 -2.24 -0.63 8.54
N TYR A 276 -1.51 0.41 8.89
CA TYR A 276 -2.09 1.75 8.95
C TYR A 276 -2.48 2.24 7.56
N GLN A 277 -1.57 2.17 6.58
CA GLN A 277 -1.86 2.58 5.21
C GLN A 277 -2.97 1.73 4.56
N ALA A 278 -2.93 0.42 4.75
CA ALA A 278 -3.86 -0.52 4.14
C ALA A 278 -5.32 -0.28 4.56
N GLU A 279 -5.55 0.06 5.83
CA GLU A 279 -6.91 0.21 6.41
C GLU A 279 -7.30 1.66 6.71
N SER A 280 -6.41 2.63 6.51
CA SER A 280 -6.78 4.06 6.56
C SER A 280 -7.56 4.45 5.32
N PHE A 281 -8.39 5.50 5.46
CA PHE A 281 -9.22 6.02 4.37
C PHE A 281 -8.81 7.43 3.99
N LYS A 282 -8.97 7.76 2.70
CA LYS A 282 -8.73 9.10 2.18
C LYS A 282 -9.74 9.43 1.08
N THR A 283 -10.07 10.72 0.98
CA THR A 283 -10.75 11.27 -0.19
C THR A 283 -9.80 11.25 -1.38
N PHE A 284 -10.16 10.50 -2.41
CA PHE A 284 -9.33 10.13 -3.53
C PHE A 284 -9.88 10.72 -4.84
N ASP A 285 -9.01 11.39 -5.59
CA ASP A 285 -9.34 11.95 -6.91
C ASP A 285 -8.79 11.02 -8.00
N LEU A 286 -9.66 10.14 -8.51
CA LEU A 286 -9.26 9.12 -9.47
C LEU A 286 -8.79 9.71 -10.80
N GLU A 287 -9.38 10.81 -11.26
CA GLU A 287 -8.99 11.43 -12.52
C GLU A 287 -7.58 12.02 -12.40
N LYS A 288 -7.30 12.72 -11.29
CA LYS A 288 -5.96 13.23 -10.98
C LYS A 288 -4.93 12.12 -10.90
N GLU A 289 -5.22 11.05 -10.16
CA GLU A 289 -4.24 9.96 -9.95
C GLU A 289 -4.08 9.04 -11.17
N GLU A 290 -5.07 8.96 -12.05
CA GLU A 290 -4.90 8.30 -13.34
C GLU A 290 -3.90 9.05 -14.22
N LEU A 291 -3.97 10.40 -14.23
CA LEU A 291 -3.06 11.26 -15.01
C LEU A 291 -1.64 11.34 -14.43
N SER A 292 -1.45 11.05 -13.14
CA SER A 292 -0.13 11.09 -12.49
C SER A 292 0.78 9.93 -12.93
N LEU A 293 0.22 8.84 -13.47
CA LEU A 293 0.95 7.73 -14.06
C LEU A 293 0.21 7.10 -15.24
N LEU A 294 0.57 7.51 -16.45
CA LEU A 294 0.03 6.96 -17.70
C LEU A 294 0.87 5.76 -18.15
N LEU A 295 0.30 4.56 -18.03
CA LEU A 295 0.88 3.30 -18.51
C LEU A 295 -0.17 2.61 -19.41
N ASP A 296 0.26 2.14 -20.57
CA ASP A 296 -0.62 1.45 -21.51
C ASP A 296 -0.70 -0.04 -21.21
N PHE A 297 -1.79 -0.45 -20.57
CA PHE A 297 -2.07 -1.84 -20.23
C PHE A 297 -2.82 -2.62 -21.32
N SER A 298 -3.09 -2.01 -22.49
CA SER A 298 -3.64 -2.73 -23.64
C SER A 298 -2.58 -3.64 -24.29
N GLN A 299 -1.31 -3.28 -24.17
CA GLN A 299 -0.19 -4.10 -24.59
C GLN A 299 0.03 -5.28 -23.62
N ARG A 300 0.37 -6.45 -24.18
CA ARG A 300 0.85 -7.62 -23.43
C ARG A 300 2.34 -7.82 -23.73
N TRP A 301 3.22 -7.41 -22.83
CA TRP A 301 4.67 -7.42 -23.09
C TRP A 301 5.23 -8.84 -23.29
N GLY A 302 6.06 -8.97 -24.32
CA GLY A 302 6.80 -10.18 -24.63
C GLY A 302 5.97 -11.33 -25.20
N ILE A 303 4.63 -11.28 -25.15
CA ILE A 303 3.79 -12.39 -25.59
C ILE A 303 3.82 -12.51 -27.12
N LYS A 304 4.23 -13.68 -27.59
CA LYS A 304 4.29 -14.03 -29.00
C LYS A 304 3.14 -14.96 -29.38
N GLU A 305 2.31 -14.52 -30.31
CA GLU A 305 1.14 -15.29 -30.78
C GLU A 305 1.49 -16.38 -31.79
N LYS A 306 2.60 -16.22 -32.51
CA LYS A 306 3.06 -17.14 -33.55
C LYS A 306 4.58 -17.32 -33.44
N VAL A 307 5.02 -18.57 -33.41
CA VAL A 307 6.43 -18.95 -33.49
C VAL A 307 6.65 -19.63 -34.83
N GLU A 308 7.64 -19.19 -35.59
CA GLU A 308 8.01 -19.81 -36.85
C GLU A 308 8.97 -20.98 -36.63
N GLU A 309 8.93 -22.00 -37.49
CA GLU A 309 9.76 -23.21 -37.34
C GLU A 309 11.28 -22.92 -37.29
N LYS A 310 11.72 -21.90 -38.04
CA LYS A 310 13.12 -21.43 -38.07
C LYS A 310 13.61 -20.82 -36.75
N GLU A 311 12.69 -20.48 -35.84
CA GLU A 311 13.00 -19.87 -34.54
C GLU A 311 13.19 -20.93 -33.44
N LEU A 312 12.89 -22.20 -33.75
CA LEU A 312 12.98 -23.28 -32.79
C LEU A 312 14.44 -23.69 -32.56
N LEU A 313 14.79 -23.88 -31.30
CA LEU A 313 16.04 -24.49 -30.86
C LEU A 313 15.73 -25.90 -30.38
N ARG A 314 16.31 -26.93 -31.01
CA ARG A 314 16.02 -28.35 -30.71
C ARG A 314 14.51 -28.68 -30.75
N GLY A 315 13.75 -28.02 -31.62
CA GLY A 315 12.30 -28.22 -31.76
C GLY A 315 11.45 -27.50 -30.69
N MET A 316 12.06 -26.69 -29.83
CA MET A 316 11.39 -25.93 -28.77
C MET A 316 11.57 -24.43 -28.97
N PHE A 317 10.63 -23.63 -28.47
CA PHE A 317 10.76 -22.19 -28.42
C PHE A 317 11.84 -21.81 -27.39
N PRO A 318 12.89 -21.07 -27.79
CA PRO A 318 13.95 -20.69 -26.87
C PRO A 318 13.46 -19.51 -26.02
N ARG A 319 12.87 -19.79 -24.86
CA ARG A 319 12.29 -18.80 -23.93
C ARG A 319 13.32 -17.92 -23.23
N TYR A 320 14.57 -18.37 -23.06
CA TYR A 320 15.57 -17.76 -22.17
C TYR A 320 16.86 -17.31 -22.89
N VAL A 321 16.79 -17.00 -24.20
CA VAL A 321 17.97 -16.85 -25.09
C VAL A 321 18.91 -15.69 -24.74
N ASP A 322 18.38 -14.49 -24.48
CA ASP A 322 19.19 -13.27 -24.37
C ASP A 322 18.85 -12.44 -23.14
N GLN A 323 19.82 -11.68 -22.64
CA GLN A 323 19.66 -10.77 -21.49
C GLN A 323 18.57 -9.71 -21.68
N ASN A 324 18.34 -9.32 -22.94
CA ASN A 324 17.38 -8.26 -23.29
C ASN A 324 16.17 -8.79 -24.07
N SER A 325 16.07 -10.11 -24.27
CA SER A 325 14.89 -10.72 -24.90
C SER A 325 13.93 -11.21 -23.82
N PHE A 326 12.76 -10.56 -23.80
CA PHE A 326 11.63 -10.88 -22.93
C PHE A 326 10.53 -11.60 -23.70
N GLN A 327 10.84 -12.22 -24.84
CA GLN A 327 9.84 -12.98 -25.59
C GLN A 327 9.38 -14.21 -24.79
N ARG A 328 8.07 -14.43 -24.77
CA ARG A 328 7.43 -15.58 -24.15
C ARG A 328 6.23 -16.03 -24.98
N THR A 329 5.88 -17.29 -24.83
CA THR A 329 4.67 -17.89 -25.39
C THR A 329 3.74 -18.29 -24.26
N LEU A 330 2.45 -18.42 -24.57
CA LEU A 330 1.47 -18.97 -23.65
C LEU A 330 1.19 -20.43 -23.99
N PRO A 331 0.75 -21.24 -23.02
CA PRO A 331 0.25 -22.59 -23.32
C PRO A 331 -0.81 -22.55 -24.44
N GLY A 332 -0.62 -23.40 -25.45
CA GLY A 332 -1.47 -23.45 -26.64
C GLY A 332 -0.97 -22.64 -27.84
N THR A 333 0.06 -21.79 -27.70
CA THR A 333 0.72 -21.14 -28.84
C THR A 333 1.34 -22.20 -29.77
N LYS A 334 0.97 -22.19 -31.06
CA LYS A 334 1.56 -23.08 -32.07
C LYS A 334 3.07 -22.90 -32.12
N GLN A 335 3.82 -24.01 -32.06
CA GLN A 335 5.29 -24.03 -32.02
C GLN A 335 5.90 -23.26 -30.82
N GLY A 336 5.10 -22.90 -29.82
CA GLY A 336 5.53 -22.13 -28.65
C GLY A 336 5.92 -22.98 -27.45
N MET A 337 6.22 -24.27 -27.61
CA MET A 337 6.52 -25.17 -26.50
C MET A 337 7.91 -24.89 -25.93
N TYR A 338 8.01 -24.75 -24.61
CA TYR A 338 9.27 -24.65 -23.85
C TYR A 338 9.10 -25.32 -22.48
N THR A 339 10.20 -25.57 -21.77
CA THR A 339 10.15 -26.10 -20.41
C THR A 339 10.26 -24.98 -19.37
N CYS A 340 9.51 -25.09 -18.28
CA CYS A 340 9.48 -24.10 -17.21
C CYS A 340 9.86 -24.81 -15.90
N ALA A 341 11.15 -24.75 -15.54
CA ALA A 341 11.72 -25.51 -14.42
C ALA A 341 12.16 -24.58 -13.28
N GLY A 342 12.15 -25.12 -12.05
CA GLY A 342 12.76 -24.48 -10.88
C GLY A 342 14.26 -24.74 -10.77
N ASP A 343 14.77 -25.77 -11.44
CA ASP A 343 16.20 -26.03 -11.63
C ASP A 343 16.83 -24.98 -12.54
N GLU A 344 18.16 -24.86 -12.50
CA GLU A 344 18.86 -24.08 -13.53
C GLU A 344 18.64 -24.71 -14.90
N HIS A 345 18.47 -23.86 -15.91
CA HIS A 345 18.05 -24.31 -17.22
C HIS A 345 18.67 -23.50 -18.35
N ASP A 346 18.70 -24.09 -19.54
CA ASP A 346 19.19 -23.45 -20.75
C ASP A 346 18.13 -22.58 -21.47
N GLU A 347 18.44 -22.13 -22.67
CA GLU A 347 17.61 -21.21 -23.46
C GLU A 347 16.21 -21.77 -23.76
N THR A 348 16.02 -23.08 -23.74
CA THR A 348 14.73 -23.77 -23.96
C THR A 348 14.05 -24.21 -22.67
N GLY A 349 14.72 -24.02 -21.52
CA GLY A 349 14.24 -24.45 -20.22
C GLY A 349 14.63 -25.88 -19.84
N GLU A 350 15.52 -26.53 -20.59
CA GLU A 350 16.02 -27.86 -20.23
C GLU A 350 17.01 -27.75 -19.07
N ILE A 351 16.94 -28.69 -18.14
CA ILE A 351 17.74 -28.69 -16.89
C ILE A 351 19.22 -28.84 -17.23
N ILE A 352 20.06 -28.01 -16.60
CA ILE A 352 21.52 -28.04 -16.75
C ILE A 352 22.25 -28.04 -15.42
N GLU A 353 23.50 -28.54 -15.45
CA GLU A 353 24.45 -28.46 -14.33
C GLU A 353 25.79 -27.83 -14.75
N ASP A 354 25.91 -27.39 -16.02
CA ASP A 354 27.16 -26.86 -16.54
C ASP A 354 27.45 -25.43 -16.05
N ARG A 355 28.74 -25.15 -15.86
CA ARG A 355 29.20 -23.89 -15.28
C ARG A 355 28.91 -22.68 -16.17
N GLU A 356 29.05 -22.83 -17.49
CA GLU A 356 29.00 -21.70 -18.41
C GLU A 356 27.57 -21.20 -18.55
N THR A 357 26.61 -22.10 -18.77
CA THR A 357 25.19 -21.77 -18.85
C THR A 357 24.68 -21.20 -17.53
N ARG A 358 25.07 -21.78 -16.38
CA ARG A 358 24.75 -21.25 -15.05
C ARG A 358 25.15 -19.78 -14.90
N ILE A 359 26.36 -19.41 -15.31
CA ILE A 359 26.85 -18.02 -15.26
C ILE A 359 26.05 -17.12 -16.20
N ARG A 360 25.78 -17.56 -17.44
CA ARG A 360 25.02 -16.77 -18.43
C ARG A 360 23.59 -16.49 -17.93
N MET A 361 22.91 -17.52 -17.44
CA MET A 361 21.51 -17.43 -17.02
C MET A 361 21.33 -16.63 -15.73
N MET A 362 22.26 -16.74 -14.79
CA MET A 362 22.25 -15.86 -13.62
C MET A 362 22.41 -14.39 -14.01
N LYS A 363 23.42 -14.07 -14.84
CA LYS A 363 23.65 -12.70 -15.32
C LYS A 363 22.44 -12.15 -16.06
N ARG A 364 21.76 -12.99 -16.86
CA ARG A 364 20.53 -12.64 -17.54
C ARG A 364 19.41 -12.28 -16.56
N ARG A 365 19.13 -13.13 -15.57
CA ARG A 365 18.06 -12.87 -14.58
C ARG A 365 18.35 -11.63 -13.75
N MET A 366 19.57 -11.48 -13.23
CA MET A 366 19.96 -10.31 -12.41
C MET A 366 20.06 -9.02 -13.22
N GLY A 367 20.46 -9.09 -14.49
CA GLY A 367 20.58 -7.93 -15.39
C GLY A 367 19.27 -7.15 -15.57
N LYS A 368 18.11 -7.80 -15.37
CA LYS A 368 16.79 -7.17 -15.41
C LYS A 368 16.66 -6.01 -14.42
N LEU A 369 17.27 -6.13 -13.24
CA LEU A 369 17.21 -5.09 -12.21
C LEU A 369 17.88 -3.79 -12.67
N ASN A 370 18.94 -3.87 -13.48
CA ASN A 370 19.60 -2.69 -14.05
C ASN A 370 18.71 -1.99 -15.08
N LEU A 371 17.98 -2.76 -15.90
CA LEU A 371 17.03 -2.21 -16.87
C LEU A 371 15.86 -1.51 -16.17
N ILE A 372 15.31 -2.14 -15.12
CA ILE A 372 14.23 -1.56 -14.31
C ILE A 372 14.68 -0.27 -13.66
N LYS A 373 15.87 -0.27 -13.05
CA LYS A 373 16.44 0.89 -12.38
C LYS A 373 16.51 2.12 -13.29
N ALA A 374 16.86 1.92 -14.56
CA ALA A 374 16.94 3.00 -15.55
C ALA A 374 15.57 3.62 -15.90
N GLU A 375 14.47 2.92 -15.63
CA GLU A 375 13.10 3.38 -15.90
C GLU A 375 12.36 3.89 -14.67
N LEU A 376 12.85 3.55 -13.46
CA LEU A 376 12.25 4.03 -12.23
C LEU A 376 12.43 5.54 -12.11
N PRO A 377 11.38 6.27 -11.71
CA PRO A 377 11.52 7.70 -11.48
C PRO A 377 12.39 7.94 -10.24
N SER A 378 12.91 9.15 -10.16
CA SER A 378 13.65 9.66 -9.01
C SER A 378 12.83 9.59 -7.71
N ASN A 379 13.50 9.28 -6.59
CA ASN A 379 12.92 9.46 -5.26
C ASN A 379 12.53 10.94 -5.04
N GLN A 380 11.44 11.18 -4.33
CA GLN A 380 10.85 12.52 -4.17
C GLN A 380 11.41 13.25 -2.94
N ILE A 381 11.66 14.56 -3.11
CA ILE A 381 12.05 15.46 -2.04
C ILE A 381 10.98 16.54 -1.88
N TYR A 382 10.62 16.82 -0.63
CA TYR A 382 9.61 17.79 -0.25
C TYR A 382 10.18 18.83 0.71
N GLY A 383 9.71 20.07 0.66
CA GLY A 383 10.15 21.14 1.58
C GLY A 383 11.27 22.00 1.00
N SER A 384 12.17 22.50 1.87
CA SER A 384 13.16 23.51 1.50
C SER A 384 14.31 22.95 0.64
N GLU A 385 14.67 23.63 -0.44
CA GLU A 385 15.87 23.29 -1.24
C GLU A 385 17.18 23.50 -0.45
N ASN A 386 17.21 24.47 0.46
CA ASN A 386 18.38 24.83 1.26
C ASN A 386 18.27 24.31 2.70
N ALA A 387 17.92 23.03 2.83
CA ALA A 387 17.61 22.45 4.13
C ALA A 387 18.81 22.36 5.09
N GLU A 388 18.56 22.61 6.36
CA GLU A 388 19.46 22.40 7.49
C GLU A 388 19.36 20.97 8.03
N LEU A 389 18.20 20.33 7.86
CA LEU A 389 17.94 18.94 8.21
C LEU A 389 17.12 18.27 7.11
N THR A 390 17.57 17.09 6.69
CA THR A 390 16.85 16.20 5.77
C THR A 390 16.30 15.00 6.53
N VAL A 391 14.97 14.89 6.53
CA VAL A 391 14.24 13.77 7.13
C VAL A 391 14.08 12.67 6.08
N VAL A 392 14.58 11.47 6.36
CA VAL A 392 14.50 10.32 5.46
C VAL A 392 13.43 9.35 5.98
N VAL A 393 12.48 8.99 5.13
CA VAL A 393 11.33 8.13 5.48
C VAL A 393 10.94 7.19 4.34
N TRP A 394 10.10 6.21 4.67
CA TRP A 394 9.43 5.33 3.73
C TRP A 394 8.07 4.89 4.25
N GLY A 395 7.24 4.33 3.36
CA GLY A 395 5.90 3.85 3.69
C GLY A 395 5.03 4.95 4.33
N SER A 396 4.06 4.54 5.16
CA SER A 396 3.08 5.47 5.75
C SER A 396 3.66 6.59 6.63
N THR A 397 4.89 6.45 7.11
CA THR A 397 5.60 7.47 7.89
C THR A 397 5.73 8.79 7.10
N LYS A 398 5.68 8.73 5.76
CA LYS A 398 5.69 9.90 4.85
C LYS A 398 4.71 11.00 5.29
N GLY A 399 3.44 10.65 5.52
CA GLY A 399 2.38 11.64 5.73
C GLY A 399 2.62 12.50 6.97
N ALA A 400 2.83 11.85 8.12
CA ALA A 400 3.06 12.54 9.39
C ALA A 400 4.35 13.38 9.39
N ALA A 401 5.42 12.83 8.80
CA ALA A 401 6.70 13.53 8.71
C ALA A 401 6.63 14.75 7.77
N LEU A 402 5.92 14.64 6.65
CA LEU A 402 5.73 15.74 5.70
C LEU A 402 4.98 16.89 6.34
N GLU A 403 3.86 16.62 7.03
CA GLU A 403 3.11 17.69 7.71
C GLU A 403 3.93 18.37 8.82
N ALA A 404 4.72 17.60 9.59
CA ALA A 404 5.60 18.16 10.62
C ALA A 404 6.69 19.07 10.03
N VAL A 405 7.31 18.65 8.92
CA VAL A 405 8.28 19.46 8.16
C VAL A 405 7.62 20.73 7.63
N GLU A 406 6.42 20.64 7.06
CA GLU A 406 5.68 21.81 6.58
C GLU A 406 5.34 22.80 7.70
N LYS A 407 4.89 22.31 8.87
CA LYS A 407 4.61 23.14 10.05
C LYS A 407 5.86 23.92 10.48
N LEU A 408 7.00 23.26 10.64
CA LEU A 408 8.26 23.91 11.03
C LEU A 408 8.78 24.89 9.98
N ASN A 409 8.61 24.57 8.69
CA ASN A 409 8.97 25.49 7.61
C ASN A 409 8.12 26.76 7.62
N ARG A 410 6.83 26.68 7.97
CA ARG A 410 5.97 27.86 8.16
C ARG A 410 6.43 28.72 9.36
N GLU A 411 7.09 28.12 10.34
CA GLU A 411 7.75 28.81 11.46
C GLU A 411 9.15 29.34 11.13
N GLY A 412 9.59 29.25 9.88
CA GLY A 412 10.86 29.80 9.40
C GLY A 412 12.06 28.85 9.53
N LYS A 413 11.84 27.57 9.91
CA LYS A 413 12.87 26.52 9.81
C LYS A 413 13.07 26.13 8.34
N LYS A 414 14.17 25.42 8.05
CA LYS A 414 14.55 25.02 6.69
C LYS A 414 14.75 23.52 6.63
N PHE A 415 13.67 22.75 6.68
CA PHE A 415 13.72 21.29 6.66
C PHE A 415 13.20 20.76 5.31
N ASN A 416 13.69 19.60 4.91
CA ASN A 416 13.13 18.85 3.80
C ASN A 416 12.96 17.37 4.16
N LEU A 417 12.21 16.67 3.33
CA LEU A 417 11.90 15.26 3.50
C LEU A 417 12.26 14.52 2.22
N LEU A 418 13.08 13.47 2.34
CA LEU A 418 13.40 12.51 1.29
C LEU A 418 12.58 11.23 1.53
N GLN A 419 11.70 10.91 0.59
CA GLN A 419 10.97 9.65 0.60
C GLN A 419 11.72 8.59 -0.23
N ILE A 420 12.06 7.46 0.38
CA ILE A 420 12.55 6.28 -0.33
C ILE A 420 11.37 5.38 -0.65
N LYS A 421 11.14 5.16 -1.95
CA LYS A 421 10.00 4.36 -2.47
C LYS A 421 10.46 3.04 -3.10
N TYR A 422 11.66 3.02 -3.67
CA TYR A 422 12.20 1.91 -4.43
C TYR A 422 13.26 1.17 -3.60
N MET A 423 12.88 0.02 -3.06
CA MET A 423 13.73 -0.77 -2.17
C MET A 423 14.59 -1.76 -2.95
N CYS A 424 14.04 -2.32 -4.03
CA CYS A 424 14.78 -3.14 -5.00
C CYS A 424 14.17 -2.96 -6.41
N PRO A 425 14.95 -2.63 -7.46
CA PRO A 425 16.32 -2.14 -7.36
C PRO A 425 16.38 -0.81 -6.59
N PHE A 426 17.39 -0.66 -5.76
CA PHE A 426 17.65 0.59 -5.04
C PHE A 426 18.26 1.63 -5.99
N LEU A 427 17.97 2.93 -5.79
CA LEU A 427 18.51 4.02 -6.61
C LEU A 427 19.78 4.62 -5.97
N GLU A 428 20.88 3.87 -5.91
CA GLU A 428 22.06 4.29 -5.12
C GLU A 428 22.68 5.61 -5.56
N GLU A 429 22.96 5.82 -6.85
CA GLU A 429 23.67 7.03 -7.30
C GLU A 429 22.92 8.31 -6.95
N GLN A 430 21.61 8.30 -7.22
CA GLN A 430 20.73 9.41 -6.91
C GLN A 430 20.61 9.63 -5.41
N THR A 431 20.36 8.55 -4.66
CA THR A 431 20.18 8.63 -3.20
C THR A 431 21.46 9.09 -2.53
N GLN A 432 22.61 8.53 -2.91
CA GLN A 432 23.92 8.90 -2.42
C GLN A 432 24.22 10.39 -2.67
N LYS A 433 23.89 10.91 -3.86
CA LYS A 433 24.04 12.34 -4.16
C LYS A 433 23.25 13.21 -3.19
N PHE A 434 21.99 12.84 -2.89
CA PHE A 434 21.19 13.59 -1.93
C PHE A 434 21.73 13.51 -0.50
N LEU A 435 22.12 12.31 -0.08
CA LEU A 435 22.63 12.10 1.28
C LEU A 435 23.94 12.87 1.53
N HIS A 436 24.84 12.96 0.54
CA HIS A 436 26.08 13.77 0.66
C HIS A 436 25.84 15.28 0.61
N GLN A 437 24.75 15.73 -0.01
CA GLN A 437 24.39 17.15 -0.07
C GLN A 437 23.67 17.62 1.21
N ALA A 438 23.05 16.70 1.95
CA ALA A 438 22.37 17.02 3.19
C ALA A 438 23.37 17.44 4.28
N LYS A 439 23.08 18.55 4.97
CA LYS A 439 23.90 19.02 6.09
C LYS A 439 23.78 18.11 7.32
N ASN A 440 22.54 17.73 7.62
CA ASN A 440 22.19 16.80 8.69
C ASN A 440 21.14 15.83 8.16
N LEU A 441 21.21 14.59 8.61
CA LEU A 441 20.30 13.51 8.21
C LEU A 441 19.61 12.95 9.46
N LEU A 442 18.30 12.76 9.36
CA LEU A 442 17.49 12.10 10.37
C LEU A 442 16.64 11.03 9.71
N LEU A 443 16.74 9.79 10.19
CA LEU A 443 15.90 8.69 9.72
C LEU A 443 14.71 8.49 10.66
N ILE A 444 13.50 8.39 10.10
CA ILE A 444 12.30 8.04 10.86
C ILE A 444 11.68 6.79 10.25
N GLU A 445 11.56 5.72 11.03
CA GLU A 445 10.95 4.49 10.56
C GLU A 445 10.27 3.68 11.69
N ASN A 446 9.25 2.91 11.30
CA ASN A 446 8.39 2.20 12.22
C ASN A 446 8.86 0.75 12.41
N ASN A 447 10.12 0.57 12.84
CA ASN A 447 10.68 -0.72 13.23
C ASN A 447 11.84 -0.53 14.23
N TYR A 448 12.29 -1.63 14.85
CA TYR A 448 13.35 -1.61 15.86
C TYR A 448 14.77 -1.45 15.31
N SER A 449 15.10 -2.14 14.21
CA SER A 449 16.48 -2.32 13.74
C SER A 449 16.95 -1.28 12.74
N ALA A 450 16.11 -0.30 12.44
CA ALA A 450 16.35 0.68 11.39
C ALA A 450 16.60 0.03 10.01
N GLN A 451 15.62 -0.74 9.53
CA GLN A 451 15.78 -1.58 8.34
C GLN A 451 16.08 -0.80 7.06
N LEU A 452 15.42 0.34 6.85
CA LEU A 452 15.75 1.23 5.73
C LEU A 452 17.14 1.83 5.91
N GLY A 453 17.50 2.24 7.13
CA GLY A 453 18.83 2.77 7.42
C GLY A 453 19.94 1.76 7.09
N SER A 454 19.69 0.48 7.34
CA SER A 454 20.61 -0.61 6.98
C SER A 454 20.75 -0.76 5.46
N LEU A 455 19.62 -0.74 4.72
CA LEU A 455 19.62 -0.77 3.25
C LEU A 455 20.35 0.43 2.63
N ILE A 456 20.09 1.64 3.14
CA ILE A 456 20.77 2.87 2.68
C ILE A 456 22.28 2.72 2.85
N ARG A 457 22.73 2.24 4.01
CA ARG A 457 24.15 2.04 4.29
C ARG A 457 24.77 1.00 3.36
N GLU A 458 24.09 -0.11 3.15
CA GLU A 458 24.52 -1.18 2.24
C GLU A 458 24.71 -0.66 0.81
N GLN A 459 23.74 0.10 0.30
CA GLN A 459 23.69 0.52 -1.10
C GLN A 459 24.52 1.78 -1.38
N THR A 460 24.74 2.65 -0.39
CA THR A 460 25.38 3.97 -0.61
C THR A 460 26.67 4.19 0.18
N GLY A 461 26.94 3.35 1.18
CA GLY A 461 28.01 3.54 2.16
C GLY A 461 27.72 4.60 3.21
N VAL A 462 26.59 5.33 3.13
CA VAL A 462 26.25 6.41 4.06
C VAL A 462 25.51 5.85 5.29
N GLU A 463 26.03 6.13 6.48
CA GLU A 463 25.37 5.82 7.74
C GLU A 463 24.57 7.03 8.25
N ILE A 464 23.25 6.88 8.34
CA ILE A 464 22.40 7.86 9.04
C ILE A 464 22.42 7.54 10.54
N LYS A 465 23.10 8.38 11.32
CA LYS A 465 23.31 8.16 12.76
C LYS A 465 22.13 8.56 13.63
N ASP A 466 21.50 9.69 13.32
CA ASP A 466 20.33 10.17 14.06
C ASP A 466 19.07 9.47 13.55
N LYS A 467 18.32 8.88 14.48
CA LYS A 467 17.17 8.02 14.18
C LYS A 467 16.06 8.23 15.19
N ILE A 468 14.83 8.25 14.70
CA ILE A 468 13.62 8.12 15.52
C ILE A 468 12.93 6.82 15.09
N LEU A 469 12.92 5.86 16.01
CA LEU A 469 12.40 4.52 15.76
C LEU A 469 11.18 4.26 16.63
N ARG A 470 10.17 3.60 16.07
CA ARG A 470 8.96 3.21 16.79
C ARG A 470 8.55 1.78 16.44
N TYR A 471 8.24 1.00 17.46
CA TYR A 471 7.95 -0.45 17.35
C TYR A 471 6.95 -0.89 18.44
N ASP A 472 6.06 0.01 18.88
CA ASP A 472 5.02 -0.24 19.87
C ASP A 472 3.65 -0.60 19.23
N GLY A 473 3.64 -0.87 17.92
CA GLY A 473 2.44 -1.17 17.14
C GLY A 473 1.58 0.04 16.77
N LYS A 474 2.06 1.27 17.01
CA LYS A 474 1.37 2.52 16.64
C LYS A 474 2.11 3.25 15.52
N THR A 475 1.39 4.11 14.82
CA THR A 475 1.97 5.08 13.88
C THR A 475 2.67 6.20 14.59
N PHE A 476 3.56 6.89 13.89
CA PHE A 476 3.95 8.24 14.27
C PHE A 476 2.78 9.22 14.09
N THR A 477 2.61 10.13 15.04
CA THR A 477 1.73 11.29 14.87
C THR A 477 2.53 12.51 14.41
N VAL A 478 1.85 13.48 13.82
CA VAL A 478 2.46 14.74 13.38
C VAL A 478 3.11 15.47 14.54
N ASP A 479 2.43 15.54 15.69
CA ASP A 479 2.90 16.30 16.85
C ASP A 479 4.13 15.65 17.50
N GLU A 480 4.18 14.31 17.57
CA GLU A 480 5.37 13.59 18.03
C GLU A 480 6.59 13.89 17.15
N ILE A 481 6.44 13.81 15.83
CA ILE A 481 7.55 14.11 14.91
C ILE A 481 7.92 15.59 15.00
N TYR A 482 6.94 16.50 15.02
CA TYR A 482 7.16 17.93 15.13
C TYR A 482 8.00 18.28 16.37
N GLU A 483 7.65 17.75 17.54
CA GLU A 483 8.40 18.01 18.78
C GLU A 483 9.82 17.43 18.74
N GLU A 484 10.01 16.25 18.15
CA GLU A 484 11.35 15.69 17.97
C GLU A 484 12.21 16.48 16.98
N LEU A 485 11.62 16.97 15.89
CA LEU A 485 12.28 17.82 14.92
C LEU A 485 12.63 19.20 15.51
N LYS A 486 11.75 19.75 16.36
CA LYS A 486 11.96 21.03 17.05
C LYS A 486 13.10 20.99 18.06
N LYS A 487 13.41 19.83 18.65
CA LYS A 487 14.60 19.66 19.53
C LYS A 487 15.93 19.72 18.78
N ARG A 488 15.90 19.56 17.44
CA ARG A 488 17.07 19.52 16.54
C ARG A 488 17.29 20.83 15.78
N CYS A 489 16.59 21.88 16.21
CA CYS A 489 16.48 23.19 15.57
C CYS A 489 17.45 24.25 16.09
#